data_AF-A0A1Z4RPA1-F1
#
_entry.id   AF-A0A1Z4RPA1-F1
#
_cell.length_a   1.000
_cell.length_b   1.000
_cell.length_c   1.000
_cell.angle_alpha   90.00
_cell.angle_beta   90.00
_cell.angle_gamma   90.00
#
_symmetry.space_group_name_H-M   'P 1'
#
loop_
_entity.id
_entity.type
_entity.pdbx_description
1 polymer ?
#
loop_
_entity_poly.entity_id
_entity_poly.type
_entity_poly.pdbx_seq_one_letter_code
_entity_poly.pdbx_strand_id
1 'polypeptide(L)'
;MARRLRRRTQPVSGNLDSFLDTLTNTVGALIFITLFVTLIATGSRPKTKITIQTPLFSTSKKEALWFEIKNNKISHLNLRQVREKELEFTSNLPNCNKPDPTSLDYITSQNNYQSCLLSILGRQSNFRVDTKNYEVKTVDDGVSLLFEPVSANIGETTQQITTADSEFSRVLSQFDPSKDYILFIVRPDSFEAFRSARKQAWNAGYEVGWEPHPDSLPIKIRTILGSELPGGTSVGVQ
;
A
#
# COMPACT_ATOMS: atom_id res chain seq x y z
N MET A 1 -50.80 89.21 -20.69
CA MET A 1 -50.93 88.70 -19.30
C MET A 1 -50.19 87.37 -19.20
N ALA A 2 -49.07 87.33 -18.47
CA ALA A 2 -48.23 86.15 -18.28
C ALA A 2 -48.74 85.28 -17.12
N ARG A 3 -48.67 83.94 -17.22
CA ARG A 3 -48.98 83.03 -16.10
C ARG A 3 -48.06 81.80 -16.07
N ARG A 4 -46.97 81.97 -15.30
CA ARG A 4 -46.13 81.03 -14.52
C ARG A 4 -46.06 79.55 -14.93
N LEU A 5 -44.90 79.14 -15.45
CA LEU A 5 -44.38 77.77 -15.37
C LEU A 5 -44.11 77.40 -13.90
N ARG A 6 -44.76 76.34 -13.43
CA ARG A 6 -44.61 75.78 -12.09
C ARG A 6 -43.32 74.95 -12.05
N ARG A 7 -42.26 75.51 -11.44
CA ARG A 7 -41.01 74.79 -11.15
C ARG A 7 -41.33 73.66 -10.16
N ARG A 8 -41.23 72.41 -10.61
CA ARG A 8 -41.36 71.22 -9.76
C ARG A 8 -40.05 71.10 -8.97
N THR A 9 -40.10 71.36 -7.66
CA THR A 9 -39.01 71.08 -6.74
C THR A 9 -38.80 69.56 -6.70
N GLN A 10 -37.65 69.10 -7.20
CA GLN A 10 -37.22 67.71 -6.99
C GLN A 10 -36.67 67.55 -5.57
N PRO A 11 -37.05 66.50 -4.83
CA PRO A 11 -36.47 66.22 -3.53
C PRO A 11 -35.00 65.81 -3.67
N VAL A 12 -34.16 66.36 -2.80
CA VAL A 12 -32.68 66.20 -2.76
C VAL A 12 -32.30 64.83 -2.16
N SER A 13 -33.05 63.77 -2.47
CA SER A 13 -32.82 62.40 -1.94
C SER A 13 -32.10 61.48 -2.92
N GLY A 14 -32.11 61.76 -4.23
CA GLY A 14 -31.50 60.87 -5.24
C GLY A 14 -29.98 60.90 -5.32
N ASN A 15 -29.34 61.96 -4.81
CA ASN A 15 -27.87 62.11 -4.90
C ASN A 15 -27.14 61.40 -3.75
N LEU A 16 -27.77 61.32 -2.57
CA LEU A 16 -27.19 60.60 -1.43
C LEU A 16 -27.29 59.09 -1.61
N ASP A 17 -28.39 58.60 -2.18
CA ASP A 17 -28.62 57.18 -2.44
C ASP A 17 -27.64 56.65 -3.50
N SER A 18 -27.48 57.38 -4.61
CA SER A 18 -26.49 57.03 -5.65
C SER A 18 -25.05 57.11 -5.14
N PHE A 19 -24.76 58.02 -4.20
CA PHE A 19 -23.45 58.11 -3.55
C PHE A 19 -23.21 56.92 -2.60
N LEU A 20 -24.21 56.54 -1.82
CA LEU A 20 -24.15 55.36 -0.95
C LEU A 20 -24.06 54.05 -1.75
N ASP A 21 -24.72 53.95 -2.90
CA ASP A 21 -24.61 52.81 -3.82
C ASP A 21 -23.21 52.71 -4.42
N THR A 22 -22.64 53.85 -4.84
CA THR A 22 -21.28 53.89 -5.38
C THR A 22 -20.25 53.56 -4.29
N LEU A 23 -20.44 54.08 -3.07
CA LEU A 23 -19.60 53.75 -1.91
C LEU A 23 -19.71 52.27 -1.52
N THR A 24 -20.91 51.70 -1.49
CA THR A 24 -21.10 50.30 -1.09
C THR A 24 -20.55 49.35 -2.14
N ASN A 25 -20.72 49.68 -3.43
CA ASN A 25 -20.16 48.89 -4.53
C ASN A 25 -18.61 48.95 -4.53
N THR A 26 -18.03 50.14 -4.35
CA THR A 26 -16.57 50.30 -4.26
C THR A 26 -15.98 49.65 -3.02
N VAL A 27 -16.62 49.79 -1.86
CA VAL A 27 -16.21 49.12 -0.63
C VAL A 27 -16.31 47.59 -0.79
N GLY A 28 -17.38 47.09 -1.43
CA GLY A 28 -17.53 45.67 -1.73
C GLY A 28 -16.41 45.13 -2.63
N ALA A 29 -16.08 45.85 -3.70
CA ALA A 29 -14.95 45.49 -4.57
C ALA A 29 -13.60 45.54 -3.83
N LEU A 30 -13.38 46.54 -2.97
CA LEU A 30 -12.17 46.65 -2.16
C LEU A 30 -12.08 45.53 -1.11
N ILE A 31 -13.17 45.15 -0.47
CA ILE A 31 -13.22 44.00 0.46
C ILE A 31 -12.90 42.71 -0.30
N PHE A 32 -13.44 42.52 -1.50
CA PHE A 32 -13.18 41.32 -2.30
C PHE A 32 -11.71 41.24 -2.75
N ILE A 33 -11.15 42.35 -3.24
CA ILE A 33 -9.74 42.44 -3.63
C ILE A 33 -8.83 42.24 -2.42
N THR A 34 -9.13 42.87 -1.27
CA THR A 34 -8.32 42.69 -0.06
C THR A 34 -8.40 41.27 0.49
N LEU A 35 -9.56 40.61 0.47
CA LEU A 35 -9.68 39.18 0.79
C LEU A 35 -8.85 38.31 -0.15
N PHE A 36 -8.91 38.58 -1.46
CA PHE A 36 -8.20 37.78 -2.46
C PHE A 36 -6.68 38.01 -2.39
N VAL A 37 -6.24 39.26 -2.23
CA VAL A 37 -4.83 39.63 -1.97
C VAL A 37 -4.38 39.05 -0.65
N THR A 38 -5.21 39.04 0.40
CA THR A 38 -4.88 38.37 1.66
C THR A 38 -4.79 36.87 1.45
N LEU A 39 -5.65 36.22 0.67
CA LEU A 39 -5.56 34.79 0.33
C LEU A 39 -4.29 34.44 -0.45
N ILE A 40 -3.89 35.29 -1.40
CA ILE A 40 -2.67 35.12 -2.19
C ILE A 40 -1.43 35.43 -1.34
N ALA A 41 -1.45 36.49 -0.53
CA ALA A 41 -0.33 36.95 0.30
C ALA A 41 -0.14 36.12 1.57
N THR A 42 -1.24 35.67 2.19
CA THR A 42 -1.25 34.60 3.20
C THR A 42 -1.09 33.23 2.58
N GLY A 43 -1.01 33.17 1.24
CA GLY A 43 -0.76 32.01 0.38
C GLY A 43 -0.60 30.80 1.23
N SER A 44 -1.73 30.15 1.53
CA SER A 44 -1.83 29.06 2.48
C SER A 44 -1.06 27.87 1.92
N ARG A 45 0.27 27.97 1.92
CA ARG A 45 1.14 26.89 2.32
C ARG A 45 0.61 26.52 3.70
N PRO A 46 0.06 25.32 3.87
CA PRO A 46 -0.44 24.90 5.17
C PRO A 46 0.60 25.24 6.24
N LYS A 47 0.21 26.01 7.28
CA LYS A 47 1.05 26.32 8.44
C LYS A 47 1.30 25.10 9.32
N THR A 48 0.90 23.92 8.90
CA THR A 48 1.62 22.71 9.25
C THR A 48 2.79 22.61 8.28
N LYS A 49 4.01 22.79 8.77
CA LYS A 49 5.20 22.21 8.13
C LYS A 49 5.05 20.69 8.13
N ILE A 50 4.06 20.16 7.41
CA ILE A 50 4.10 18.82 6.88
C ILE A 50 5.14 18.98 5.78
N THR A 51 6.41 18.88 6.20
CA THR A 51 7.39 18.33 5.29
C THR A 51 6.79 17.00 4.90
N ILE A 52 6.09 16.96 3.76
CA ILE A 52 5.90 15.72 3.02
C ILE A 52 7.34 15.38 2.67
N GLN A 53 8.03 14.69 3.59
CA GLN A 53 9.23 13.99 3.24
C GLN A 53 8.74 13.04 2.19
N THR A 54 9.03 13.35 0.93
CA THR A 54 8.95 12.38 -0.14
C THR A 54 9.65 11.15 0.43
N PRO A 55 8.93 10.03 0.67
CA PRO A 55 9.54 8.87 1.26
C PRO A 55 10.75 8.56 0.41
N LEU A 56 11.93 8.57 1.02
CA LEU A 56 13.13 8.14 0.33
C LEU A 56 12.89 6.66 0.02
N PHE A 57 12.54 6.38 -1.23
CA PHE A 57 12.57 5.03 -1.76
C PHE A 57 14.04 4.67 -1.91
N SER A 58 14.59 3.97 -0.93
CA SER A 58 15.87 3.30 -1.05
C SER A 58 15.62 1.84 -1.37
N THR A 59 16.31 1.30 -2.37
CA THR A 59 16.38 -0.14 -2.57
C THR A 59 17.15 -0.72 -1.39
N SER A 60 16.42 -1.34 -0.46
CA SER A 60 17.02 -1.98 0.71
C SER A 60 17.47 -3.39 0.33
N LYS A 61 18.73 -3.73 0.65
CA LYS A 61 19.20 -5.13 0.60
C LYS A 61 18.66 -5.97 1.77
N LYS A 62 17.94 -5.33 2.69
CA LYS A 62 17.33 -5.96 3.86
C LYS A 62 16.17 -6.86 3.46
N GLU A 63 15.93 -7.88 4.24
CA GLU A 63 14.78 -8.76 4.04
C GLU A 63 13.53 -8.17 4.72
N ALA A 64 12.37 -8.34 4.09
CA ALA A 64 11.13 -7.76 4.56
C ALA A 64 10.41 -8.66 5.57
N LEU A 65 9.96 -8.08 6.68
CA LEU A 65 8.97 -8.68 7.57
C LEU A 65 7.59 -8.12 7.20
N TRP A 66 6.70 -8.99 6.74
CA TRP A 66 5.44 -8.60 6.10
C TRP A 66 4.26 -8.62 7.06
N PHE A 67 3.53 -7.52 7.10
CA PHE A 67 2.33 -7.37 7.92
C PHE A 67 1.18 -6.80 7.09
N GLU A 68 -0.03 -7.33 7.30
CA GLU A 68 -1.26 -6.70 6.84
C GLU A 68 -1.82 -5.84 7.96
N ILE A 69 -2.35 -4.68 7.60
CA ILE A 69 -3.16 -3.87 8.51
C ILE A 69 -4.55 -3.68 7.92
N LYS A 70 -5.53 -4.34 8.54
CA LYS A 70 -6.95 -4.38 8.13
C LYS A 70 -7.85 -4.32 9.36
N ASN A 71 -8.99 -3.65 9.28
CA ASN A 71 -9.93 -3.47 10.41
C ASN A 71 -9.25 -2.88 11.66
N ASN A 72 -8.27 -1.99 11.48
CA ASN A 72 -7.40 -1.48 12.55
C ASN A 72 -6.70 -2.56 13.39
N LYS A 73 -6.41 -3.71 12.76
CA LYS A 73 -5.61 -4.77 13.35
C LYS A 73 -4.36 -5.02 12.52
N ILE A 74 -3.26 -5.37 13.17
CA ILE A 74 -2.02 -5.82 12.53
C ILE A 74 -1.92 -7.34 12.56
N SER A 75 -1.65 -7.95 11.42
CA SER A 75 -1.47 -9.39 11.29
C SER A 75 -0.15 -9.69 10.60
N HIS A 76 0.69 -10.53 11.22
CA HIS A 76 1.93 -10.98 10.61
C HIS A 76 1.61 -12.04 9.54
N LEU A 77 2.08 -11.82 8.31
CA LEU A 77 1.95 -12.80 7.22
C LEU A 77 2.92 -13.97 7.40
N ASN A 78 4.07 -13.71 8.02
CA ASN A 78 5.19 -14.65 8.15
C ASN A 78 5.67 -15.24 6.81
N LEU A 79 5.88 -14.38 5.81
CA LEU A 79 6.33 -14.81 4.48
C LEU A 79 7.65 -15.59 4.53
N ARG A 80 8.56 -15.29 5.48
CA ARG A 80 9.83 -16.02 5.65
C ARG A 80 9.59 -17.51 5.94
N GLN A 81 8.71 -17.83 6.90
CA GLN A 81 8.29 -19.22 7.17
C GLN A 81 7.70 -19.89 5.92
N VAL A 82 6.88 -19.16 5.15
CA VAL A 82 6.30 -19.67 3.90
C VAL A 82 7.41 -19.98 2.88
N ARG A 83 8.40 -19.09 2.71
CA ARG A 83 9.55 -19.31 1.81
C ARG A 83 10.40 -20.51 2.21
N GLU A 84 10.65 -20.70 3.50
CA GLU A 84 11.36 -21.87 4.01
C GLU A 84 10.63 -23.16 3.63
N LYS A 85 9.29 -23.18 3.74
CA LYS A 85 8.46 -24.31 3.31
C LYS A 85 8.40 -24.49 1.80
N GLU A 86 8.42 -23.42 1.03
CA GLU A 86 8.59 -23.51 -0.42
C GLU A 86 9.93 -24.17 -0.78
N LEU A 87 11.05 -23.78 -0.14
CA LEU A 87 12.38 -24.36 -0.37
C LEU A 87 12.46 -25.84 0.05
N GLU A 88 11.85 -26.19 1.19
CA GLU A 88 11.72 -27.59 1.61
C GLU A 88 10.93 -28.40 0.58
N PHE A 89 9.85 -27.82 0.06
CA PHE A 89 9.04 -28.44 -0.98
C PHE A 89 9.81 -28.60 -2.30
N THR A 90 10.54 -27.57 -2.75
CA THR A 90 11.32 -27.62 -4.00
C THR A 90 12.38 -28.72 -3.96
N SER A 91 13.02 -28.89 -2.79
CA SER A 91 14.05 -29.90 -2.56
C SER A 91 13.52 -31.33 -2.70
N ASN A 92 12.21 -31.54 -2.61
CA ASN A 92 11.54 -32.83 -2.76
C ASN A 92 10.93 -33.06 -4.16
N LEU A 93 11.12 -32.12 -5.09
CA LEU A 93 10.64 -32.27 -6.47
C LEU A 93 11.54 -33.21 -7.28
N PRO A 94 10.98 -33.94 -8.27
CA PRO A 94 11.78 -34.77 -9.15
C PRO A 94 12.69 -33.90 -10.01
N ASN A 95 13.93 -34.35 -10.24
CA ASN A 95 14.81 -33.70 -11.21
C ASN A 95 14.41 -34.12 -12.63
N CYS A 96 13.93 -33.17 -13.44
CA CYS A 96 13.56 -33.43 -14.82
C CYS A 96 14.79 -33.23 -15.73
N ASN A 97 15.46 -34.34 -16.07
CA ASN A 97 16.62 -34.30 -16.94
C ASN A 97 16.21 -33.89 -18.37
N LYS A 98 16.72 -32.74 -18.82
CA LYS A 98 16.51 -32.28 -20.19
C LYS A 98 17.22 -33.23 -21.17
N PRO A 99 16.54 -33.75 -22.19
CA PRO A 99 17.14 -34.70 -23.12
C PRO A 99 18.14 -34.03 -24.05
N ASP A 100 19.20 -34.77 -24.40
CA ASP A 100 20.15 -34.37 -25.44
C ASP A 100 19.49 -34.49 -26.82
N PRO A 101 19.41 -33.39 -27.60
CA PRO A 101 18.84 -33.39 -28.95
C PRO A 101 19.51 -34.38 -29.92
N THR A 102 20.73 -34.82 -29.64
CA THR A 102 21.51 -35.73 -30.49
C THR A 102 21.34 -37.21 -30.11
N SER A 103 20.62 -37.51 -29.02
CA SER A 103 20.43 -38.89 -28.55
C SER A 103 19.49 -39.70 -29.46
N LEU A 104 19.82 -40.98 -29.64
CA LEU A 104 18.98 -41.94 -30.38
C LEU A 104 17.57 -42.08 -29.76
N ASP A 105 17.48 -41.94 -28.44
CA ASP A 105 16.23 -42.04 -27.67
C ASP A 105 15.59 -40.66 -27.40
N TYR A 106 15.89 -39.63 -28.20
CA TYR A 106 15.44 -38.25 -27.98
C TYR A 106 13.92 -38.14 -27.81
N ILE A 107 13.14 -38.83 -28.65
CA ILE A 107 11.67 -38.77 -28.62
C ILE A 107 11.12 -39.30 -27.29
N THR A 108 11.58 -40.48 -26.87
CA THR A 108 11.17 -41.09 -25.60
C THR A 108 11.61 -40.23 -24.42
N SER A 109 12.86 -39.77 -24.44
CA SER A 109 13.43 -38.93 -23.38
C SER A 109 12.72 -37.56 -23.29
N GLN A 110 12.26 -37.01 -24.42
CA GLN A 110 11.42 -35.81 -24.42
C GLN A 110 10.07 -36.05 -23.78
N ASN A 111 9.38 -37.15 -24.11
CA ASN A 111 8.09 -37.45 -23.50
C ASN A 111 8.21 -37.64 -21.98
N ASN A 112 9.28 -38.29 -21.51
CA ASN A 112 9.58 -38.45 -20.09
C ASN A 112 9.85 -37.09 -19.42
N TYR A 113 10.65 -36.24 -20.06
CA TYR A 113 10.92 -34.89 -19.58
C TYR A 113 9.65 -34.04 -19.46
N GLN A 114 8.78 -34.04 -20.49
CA GLN A 114 7.50 -33.32 -20.45
C GLN A 114 6.57 -33.87 -19.35
N SER A 115 6.47 -35.20 -19.21
CA SER A 115 5.67 -35.82 -18.15
C SER A 115 6.18 -35.45 -16.75
N CYS A 116 7.50 -35.38 -16.58
CA CYS A 116 8.12 -34.92 -15.34
C CYS A 116 7.79 -33.45 -15.05
N LEU A 117 7.90 -32.56 -16.04
CA LEU A 117 7.52 -31.14 -15.87
C LEU A 117 6.04 -30.98 -15.49
N LEU A 118 5.14 -31.72 -16.13
CA LEU A 118 3.71 -31.72 -15.76
C LEU A 118 3.49 -32.22 -14.33
N SER A 119 4.24 -33.23 -13.88
CA SER A 119 4.22 -33.68 -12.49
C SER A 119 4.69 -32.57 -11.53
N ILE A 120 5.74 -31.82 -11.88
CA ILE A 120 6.20 -30.67 -11.07
C ILE A 120 5.09 -29.61 -10.97
N LEU A 121 4.52 -29.20 -12.10
CA LEU A 121 3.45 -28.19 -12.14
C LEU A 121 2.24 -28.61 -11.31
N GLY A 122 1.85 -29.89 -11.42
CA GLY A 122 0.77 -30.46 -10.63
C GLY A 122 1.08 -30.46 -9.13
N ARG A 123 2.29 -30.83 -8.72
CA ARG A 123 2.70 -30.79 -7.30
C ARG A 123 2.73 -29.36 -6.78
N GLN A 124 3.36 -28.44 -7.53
CA GLN A 124 3.49 -27.03 -7.16
C GLN A 124 2.12 -26.37 -7.00
N SER A 125 1.16 -26.66 -7.89
CA SER A 125 -0.20 -26.11 -7.80
C SER A 125 -0.95 -26.55 -6.54
N ASN A 126 -0.50 -27.63 -5.89
CA ASN A 126 -1.05 -28.18 -4.66
C ASN A 126 -0.29 -27.74 -3.40
N PHE A 127 0.69 -26.83 -3.51
CA PHE A 127 1.43 -26.34 -2.35
C PHE A 127 0.50 -25.58 -1.38
N ARG A 128 0.58 -25.95 -0.10
CA ARG A 128 -0.18 -25.37 1.01
C ARG A 128 0.71 -25.25 2.23
N VAL A 129 0.59 -24.15 2.95
CA VAL A 129 1.25 -23.93 4.23
C VAL A 129 0.44 -22.94 5.06
N ASP A 130 0.30 -23.22 6.35
CA ASP A 130 -0.38 -22.32 7.26
C ASP A 130 0.63 -21.52 8.07
N THR A 131 0.31 -20.25 8.27
CA THR A 131 0.94 -19.40 9.28
C THR A 131 -0.04 -19.19 10.43
N LYS A 132 0.38 -18.45 11.45
CA LYS A 132 -0.51 -18.17 12.58
C LYS A 132 -1.83 -17.49 12.17
N ASN A 133 -1.77 -16.61 11.18
CA ASN A 133 -2.89 -15.76 10.80
C ASN A 133 -3.47 -16.10 9.41
N TYR A 134 -2.77 -16.88 8.59
CA TYR A 134 -3.17 -17.12 7.20
C TYR A 134 -3.03 -18.58 6.80
N GLU A 135 -4.02 -19.09 6.11
CA GLU A 135 -3.85 -20.25 5.22
C GLU A 135 -3.23 -19.75 3.92
N VAL A 136 -2.14 -20.37 3.49
CA VAL A 136 -1.42 -19.98 2.27
C VAL A 136 -1.49 -21.10 1.27
N LYS A 137 -1.95 -20.77 0.06
CA LYS A 137 -2.05 -21.72 -1.03
C LYS A 137 -1.52 -21.17 -2.33
N THR A 138 -0.98 -22.04 -3.17
CA THR A 138 -0.71 -21.66 -4.54
C THR A 138 -1.98 -21.47 -5.35
N VAL A 139 -1.98 -20.44 -6.20
CA VAL A 139 -2.98 -20.12 -7.21
C VAL A 139 -2.27 -19.71 -8.50
N ASP A 140 -3.03 -19.41 -9.56
CA ASP A 140 -2.50 -18.98 -10.85
C ASP A 140 -1.46 -20.00 -11.38
N ASP A 141 -1.89 -21.27 -11.48
CA ASP A 141 -1.06 -22.42 -11.91
C ASP A 141 0.24 -22.61 -11.12
N GLY A 142 0.20 -22.28 -9.83
CA GLY A 142 1.37 -22.43 -8.96
C GLY A 142 2.28 -21.23 -8.90
N VAL A 143 1.98 -20.12 -9.61
CA VAL A 143 2.87 -18.96 -9.76
C VAL A 143 2.69 -17.92 -8.63
N SER A 144 1.54 -17.94 -7.95
CA SER A 144 1.23 -17.00 -6.87
C SER A 144 0.87 -17.73 -5.59
N LEU A 145 1.33 -17.23 -4.45
CA LEU A 145 0.85 -17.56 -3.11
C LEU A 145 -0.32 -16.63 -2.77
N LEU A 146 -1.47 -17.21 -2.47
CA LEU A 146 -2.64 -16.53 -1.97
C LEU A 146 -2.70 -16.67 -0.45
N PHE A 147 -2.74 -15.55 0.26
CA PHE A 147 -2.88 -15.49 1.71
C PHE A 147 -4.36 -15.27 2.06
N GLU A 148 -5.01 -16.29 2.63
CA GLU A 148 -6.38 -16.23 3.12
C GLU A 148 -6.37 -16.19 4.65
N PRO A 149 -7.03 -15.22 5.29
CA PRO A 149 -7.03 -15.14 6.75
C PRO A 149 -7.74 -16.36 7.34
N VAL A 150 -7.14 -16.99 8.36
CA VAL A 150 -7.72 -18.19 9.01
C VAL A 150 -9.07 -17.92 9.69
N SER A 151 -9.34 -16.65 10.01
CA SER A 151 -10.63 -16.18 10.52
C SER A 151 -10.82 -14.69 10.27
N ALA A 152 -12.04 -14.19 10.48
CA ALA A 152 -12.33 -12.75 10.39
C ALA A 152 -11.62 -11.90 11.47
N ASN A 153 -11.06 -12.52 12.51
CA ASN A 153 -10.58 -11.83 13.71
C ASN A 153 -9.08 -11.99 13.99
N ILE A 154 -8.28 -12.25 12.96
CA ILE A 154 -6.82 -12.34 13.07
C ILE A 154 -6.16 -11.01 13.49
N GLY A 155 -4.95 -11.11 14.04
CA GLY A 155 -4.12 -9.96 14.38
C GLY A 155 -4.47 -9.24 15.68
N GLU A 156 -3.70 -8.20 15.96
CA GLU A 156 -3.78 -7.38 17.18
C GLU A 156 -4.37 -6.01 16.90
N THR A 157 -5.26 -5.53 17.77
CA THR A 157 -5.85 -4.20 17.67
C THR A 157 -4.84 -3.10 17.99
N THR A 158 -5.10 -1.87 17.54
CA THR A 158 -4.28 -0.68 17.87
C THR A 158 -3.90 -0.58 19.36
N GLN A 159 -4.80 -0.92 20.27
CA GLN A 159 -4.54 -0.88 21.72
C GLN A 159 -3.55 -1.97 22.14
N GLN A 160 -3.74 -3.20 21.64
CA GLN A 160 -2.86 -4.34 21.94
C GLN A 160 -1.44 -4.08 21.44
N ILE A 161 -1.27 -3.55 20.22
CA ILE A 161 0.07 -3.27 19.66
C ILE A 161 0.88 -2.39 20.63
N THR A 162 0.26 -1.46 21.35
CA THR A 162 1.01 -0.55 22.26
C THR A 162 1.53 -1.20 23.55
N THR A 163 1.14 -2.44 23.83
CA THR A 163 1.65 -3.17 24.99
C THR A 163 3.00 -3.81 24.68
N ALA A 164 3.86 -3.91 25.70
CA ALA A 164 5.22 -4.45 25.57
C ALA A 164 5.23 -5.95 25.21
N ASP A 165 4.14 -6.66 25.49
CA ASP A 165 3.95 -8.09 25.25
C ASP A 165 3.08 -8.38 24.02
N SER A 166 2.89 -7.39 23.12
CA SER A 166 2.19 -7.61 21.86
C SER A 166 2.93 -8.64 20.97
N GLU A 167 2.19 -9.38 20.16
CA GLU A 167 2.71 -10.21 19.09
C GLU A 167 3.64 -9.40 18.18
N PHE A 168 3.23 -8.18 17.82
CA PHE A 168 4.03 -7.30 17.01
C PHE A 168 5.38 -6.98 17.67
N SER A 169 5.38 -6.61 18.95
CA SER A 169 6.63 -6.38 19.70
C SER A 169 7.48 -7.64 19.81
N ARG A 170 6.87 -8.81 20.00
CA ARG A 170 7.58 -10.10 19.98
C ARG A 170 8.28 -10.33 18.65
N VAL A 171 7.59 -10.12 17.53
CA VAL A 171 8.20 -10.25 16.19
C VAL A 171 9.36 -9.27 16.03
N LEU A 172 9.19 -7.98 16.39
CA LEU A 172 10.27 -7.00 16.30
C LEU A 172 11.50 -7.37 17.13
N SER A 173 11.31 -8.03 18.28
CA SER A 173 12.41 -8.47 19.15
C SER A 173 13.16 -9.71 18.64
N GLN A 174 12.56 -10.47 17.73
CA GLN A 174 13.15 -11.71 17.18
C GLN A 174 14.12 -11.45 16.02
N PHE A 175 14.02 -10.30 15.37
CA PHE A 175 14.74 -9.99 14.13
C PHE A 175 15.73 -8.82 14.33
N ASP A 176 16.58 -8.58 13.32
CA ASP A 176 17.68 -7.62 13.41
C ASP A 176 17.38 -6.40 12.52
N PRO A 177 17.16 -5.19 13.07
CA PRO A 177 16.82 -4.00 12.28
C PRO A 177 17.92 -3.55 11.31
N SER A 178 19.15 -4.07 11.44
CA SER A 178 20.24 -3.85 10.49
C SER A 178 20.16 -4.75 9.24
N LYS A 179 19.44 -5.88 9.33
CA LYS A 179 19.28 -6.88 8.25
C LYS A 179 17.85 -6.98 7.74
N ASP A 180 16.89 -6.60 8.57
CA ASP A 180 15.47 -6.71 8.33
C ASP A 180 14.83 -5.32 8.30
N TYR A 181 13.77 -5.18 7.51
CA TYR A 181 12.90 -4.00 7.51
C TYR A 181 11.44 -4.43 7.57
N ILE A 182 10.55 -3.53 8.00
CA ILE A 182 9.13 -3.81 8.10
C ILE A 182 8.42 -3.34 6.83
N LEU A 183 7.58 -4.20 6.25
CA LEU A 183 6.71 -3.85 5.14
C LEU A 183 5.24 -4.04 5.54
N PHE A 184 4.48 -2.95 5.48
CA PHE A 184 3.05 -2.95 5.79
C PHE A 184 2.20 -2.94 4.51
N ILE A 185 1.35 -3.93 4.34
CA ILE A 185 0.22 -3.92 3.41
C ILE A 185 -0.94 -3.22 4.13
N VAL A 186 -1.30 -2.01 3.71
CA VAL A 186 -2.24 -1.15 4.46
C VAL A 186 -3.57 -1.07 3.72
N ARG A 187 -4.65 -1.53 4.37
CA ARG A 187 -6.02 -1.37 3.86
C ARG A 187 -6.55 0.05 4.12
N PRO A 188 -7.53 0.55 3.34
CA PRO A 188 -8.02 1.93 3.45
C PRO A 188 -8.63 2.29 4.80
N ASP A 189 -9.09 1.31 5.57
CA ASP A 189 -9.76 1.48 6.87
C ASP A 189 -8.80 1.57 8.07
N SER A 190 -7.49 1.42 7.83
CA SER A 190 -6.54 1.02 8.88
C SER A 190 -5.37 1.99 9.12
N PHE A 191 -5.53 3.25 8.74
CA PHE A 191 -4.47 4.27 8.89
C PHE A 191 -4.10 4.56 10.35
N GLU A 192 -5.02 4.39 11.31
CA GLU A 192 -4.71 4.60 12.73
C GLU A 192 -3.78 3.51 13.26
N ALA A 193 -4.17 2.25 13.08
CA ALA A 193 -3.33 1.10 13.43
C ALA A 193 -1.96 1.15 12.73
N PHE A 194 -1.93 1.52 11.44
CA PHE A 194 -0.68 1.72 10.70
C PHE A 194 0.24 2.77 11.34
N ARG A 195 -0.28 3.94 11.71
CA ARG A 195 0.54 4.98 12.37
C ARG A 195 1.10 4.49 13.70
N SER A 196 0.32 3.75 14.47
CA SER A 196 0.75 3.17 15.74
C SER A 196 1.86 2.13 15.54
N ALA A 197 1.63 1.15 14.66
CA ALA A 197 2.61 0.10 14.34
C ALA A 197 3.90 0.66 13.75
N ARG A 198 3.80 1.63 12.83
CA ARG A 198 4.97 2.31 12.24
C ARG A 198 5.80 3.03 13.28
N LYS A 199 5.15 3.74 14.21
CA LYS A 199 5.85 4.42 15.31
C LYS A 199 6.64 3.42 16.16
N GLN A 200 6.07 2.25 16.43
CA GLN A 200 6.75 1.22 17.21
C GLN A 200 7.92 0.57 16.45
N ALA A 201 7.73 0.25 15.17
CA ALA A 201 8.82 -0.25 14.32
C ALA A 201 10.01 0.72 14.30
N TRP A 202 9.75 2.02 14.15
CA TRP A 202 10.79 3.05 14.23
C TRP A 202 11.45 3.15 15.60
N ASN A 203 10.68 3.08 16.68
CA ASN A 203 11.24 3.07 18.03
C ASN A 203 12.14 1.83 18.26
N ALA A 204 11.84 0.71 17.60
CA ALA A 204 12.64 -0.50 17.60
C ALA A 204 13.82 -0.46 16.60
N GLY A 205 14.01 0.65 15.87
CA GLY A 205 15.14 0.88 14.97
C GLY A 205 14.96 0.36 13.55
N TYR A 206 13.79 -0.16 13.19
CA TYR A 206 13.53 -0.69 11.86
C TYR A 206 13.26 0.40 10.83
N GLU A 207 13.73 0.18 9.60
CA GLU A 207 13.20 0.86 8.42
C GLU A 207 11.79 0.35 8.12
N VAL A 208 10.94 1.21 7.54
CA VAL A 208 9.54 0.89 7.27
C VAL A 208 9.17 1.27 5.84
N GLY A 209 8.73 0.29 5.07
CA GLY A 209 8.00 0.44 3.82
C GLY A 209 6.49 0.22 4.02
N TRP A 210 5.68 0.71 3.10
CA TRP A 210 4.24 0.43 3.08
C TRP A 210 3.70 0.43 1.66
N GLU A 211 2.68 -0.39 1.44
CA GLU A 211 1.95 -0.50 0.19
C GLU A 211 0.43 -0.39 0.49
N PRO A 212 -0.28 0.61 -0.05
CA PRO A 212 -1.72 0.65 0.05
C PRO A 212 -2.34 -0.48 -0.79
N HIS A 213 -3.28 -1.23 -0.20
CA HIS A 213 -3.91 -2.38 -0.86
C HIS A 213 -5.44 -2.31 -0.78
N PRO A 214 -6.18 -2.41 -1.90
CA PRO A 214 -7.64 -2.27 -1.92
C PRO A 214 -8.35 -3.36 -1.10
N ASP A 215 -9.36 -3.01 -0.30
CA ASP A 215 -9.97 -3.94 0.67
C ASP A 215 -10.56 -5.23 0.06
N SER A 216 -11.07 -5.16 -1.16
CA SER A 216 -11.69 -6.29 -1.87
C SER A 216 -10.68 -7.28 -2.45
N LEU A 217 -9.40 -6.91 -2.54
CA LEU A 217 -8.39 -7.75 -3.18
C LEU A 217 -7.67 -8.63 -2.15
N PRO A 218 -7.49 -9.92 -2.43
CA PRO A 218 -6.66 -10.75 -1.57
C PRO A 218 -5.19 -10.34 -1.68
N ILE A 219 -4.37 -10.80 -0.73
CA ILE A 219 -2.92 -10.65 -0.83
C ILE A 219 -2.38 -11.82 -1.66
N LYS A 220 -1.80 -11.50 -2.81
CA LYS A 220 -1.10 -12.45 -3.68
C LYS A 220 0.38 -12.08 -3.78
N ILE A 221 1.26 -13.02 -3.51
CA ILE A 221 2.73 -12.83 -3.59
C ILE A 221 3.31 -13.91 -4.49
N ARG A 222 4.19 -13.55 -5.42
CA ARG A 222 4.78 -14.53 -6.36
C ARG A 222 5.56 -15.63 -5.62
N THR A 223 5.43 -16.89 -6.02
CA THR A 223 6.26 -18.00 -5.51
C THR A 223 7.72 -17.86 -5.96
N ILE A 224 8.65 -18.47 -5.22
CA ILE A 224 10.03 -18.67 -5.69
C ILE A 224 10.13 -19.74 -6.80
N LEU A 225 9.19 -20.70 -6.82
CA LEU A 225 9.16 -21.80 -7.81
C LEU A 225 8.88 -21.29 -9.23
N GLY A 226 8.03 -20.27 -9.37
CA GLY A 226 7.64 -19.69 -10.65
C GLY A 226 8.75 -18.94 -11.38
N SER A 227 9.89 -18.67 -10.73
CA SER A 227 11.10 -18.09 -11.36
C SER A 227 12.02 -19.13 -11.99
N GLU A 228 11.90 -20.40 -11.63
CA GLU A 228 12.84 -21.46 -12.07
C GLU A 228 12.26 -22.36 -13.16
N LEU A 229 10.96 -22.24 -13.46
CA LEU A 229 10.30 -22.94 -14.55
C LEU A 229 10.66 -22.31 -15.92
N PRO A 230 10.73 -23.10 -17.00
CA PRO A 230 10.99 -22.57 -18.35
C PRO A 230 9.98 -21.47 -18.72
N GLY A 231 10.48 -20.24 -18.93
CA GLY A 231 9.65 -19.07 -19.24
C GLY A 231 9.34 -18.15 -18.05
N GLY A 232 9.74 -18.53 -16.83
CA GLY A 232 9.69 -17.67 -15.66
C GLY A 232 10.85 -16.68 -15.65
N THR A 233 10.72 -15.53 -16.31
CA THR A 233 11.63 -14.43 -16.00
C THR A 233 11.46 -14.08 -14.52
N SER A 234 12.57 -14.06 -13.77
CA SER A 234 12.64 -13.32 -12.52
C SER A 234 12.13 -11.91 -12.83
N VAL A 235 11.13 -11.43 -12.09
CA VAL A 235 10.82 -10.00 -12.10
C VAL A 235 12.08 -9.30 -11.61
N GLY A 236 12.84 -8.76 -12.56
CA GLY A 236 13.86 -7.78 -12.27
C GLY A 236 13.16 -6.64 -11.58
N VAL A 237 13.53 -6.41 -10.33
CA VAL A 237 13.19 -5.18 -9.63
C VAL A 237 13.94 -4.08 -10.38
N GLN A 238 13.21 -3.26 -11.13
CA GLN A 238 13.70 -1.95 -11.59
C GLN A 238 13.66 -0.96 -10.43
#